data_AF-A0A920JLY4-F1
#
_entry.id   AF-A0A920JLY4-F1
#
_cell.length_a   1.000
_cell.length_b   1.000
_cell.length_c   1.000
_cell.angle_alpha   90.00
_cell.angle_beta   90.00
_cell.angle_gamma   90.00
#
_symmetry.space_group_name_H-M   'P 1'
#
loop_
_entity.id
_entity.type
_entity.pdbx_description
1 polymer ?
#
loop_
_entity_poly.entity_id
_entity_poly.type
_entity_poly.pdbx_seq_one_letter_code
_entity_poly.pdbx_strand_id
1 'polypeptide(L)' 'MIQQAANLIKNSNKPKLYVGGGIIHSKANQELFDLATKFNIPVVTTLMGRGAFPRWS' A
#
# COMPACT_ATOMS: atom_id res chain seq x y z
N MET A 1 -15.69 9.42 2.12
CA MET A 1 -14.65 8.50 2.62
C MET A 1 -13.50 8.32 1.63
N ILE A 2 -13.68 7.72 0.44
CA ILE A 2 -12.57 7.47 -0.52
C ILE A 2 -11.88 8.76 -0.98
N GLN A 3 -12.64 9.80 -1.36
CA GLN A 3 -12.06 11.08 -1.81
C GLN A 3 -11.24 11.78 -0.72
N GLN A 4 -11.66 11.67 0.54
CA GLN A 4 -10.95 12.26 1.68
C GLN A 4 -9.63 11.53 1.91
N ALA A 5 -9.63 10.19 1.87
CA ALA A 5 -8.40 9.40 1.96
C ALA A 5 -7.43 9.71 0.82
N ALA A 6 -7.92 9.82 -0.42
CA ALA A 6 -7.10 10.22 -1.57
C ALA A 6 -6.48 11.60 -1.38
N ASN A 7 -7.24 12.58 -0.89
CA ASN A 7 -6.73 13.92 -0.59
C ASN A 7 -5.68 13.89 0.53
N LEU A 8 -5.87 13.09 1.57
CA LEU A 8 -4.90 12.95 2.65
C LEU A 8 -3.58 12.32 2.17
N ILE A 9 -3.66 11.29 1.32
CA ILE A 9 -2.48 10.67 0.72
C ILE A 9 -1.73 11.68 -0.16
N LYS A 10 -2.46 12.42 -1.01
CA LYS A 10 -1.88 13.41 -1.93
C LYS A 10 -1.19 14.58 -1.21
N ASN A 11 -1.73 15.03 -0.09
CA ASN A 11 -1.18 16.15 0.69
C ASN A 11 -0.18 15.71 1.77
N SER A 12 0.07 14.40 1.92
CA SER A 12 1.03 13.90 2.91
C SER A 12 2.45 14.19 2.45
N ASN A 13 3.27 14.74 3.36
CA ASN A 13 4.69 15.02 3.08
C ASN A 13 5.52 13.73 2.94
N LYS A 14 5.19 12.69 3.72
CA LYS A 14 5.92 11.41 3.75
C LYS A 14 4.95 10.23 3.93
N PRO A 15 4.08 9.96 2.96
CA PRO A 15 3.14 8.85 3.06
C PRO A 15 3.89 7.52 3.16
N LYS A 16 3.30 6.56 3.88
CA LYS A 16 3.75 5.17 3.96
C LYS A 16 2.53 4.27 3.97
N LEU A 17 2.58 3.15 3.25
CA LEU A 17 1.53 2.14 3.29
C LEU A 17 1.93 1.04 4.28
N TYR A 18 1.19 0.90 5.39
CA TYR A 18 1.36 -0.19 6.34
C TYR A 18 0.28 -1.26 6.10
N VAL A 19 0.68 -2.43 5.62
CA VAL A 19 -0.23 -3.41 5.00
C VAL A 19 -0.29 -4.70 5.80
N GLY A 20 -1.51 -5.10 6.18
CA GLY A 20 -1.78 -6.36 6.88
C GLY A 20 -2.06 -7.55 5.96
N GLY A 21 -2.31 -8.72 6.53
CA GLY A 21 -2.63 -9.95 5.78
C GLY A 21 -3.93 -9.89 4.97
N GLY A 22 -4.77 -8.87 5.18
CA GLY A 22 -6.01 -8.68 4.43
C GLY A 22 -5.79 -8.61 2.91
N ILE A 23 -4.67 -8.03 2.45
CA ILE A 23 -4.34 -7.95 1.01
C ILE A 23 -4.18 -9.32 0.37
N ILE A 24 -3.58 -10.27 1.08
CA ILE A 24 -3.41 -11.64 0.57
C ILE A 24 -4.77 -12.32 0.47
N HIS A 25 -5.59 -12.21 1.53
CA HIS A 25 -6.93 -12.82 1.57
C HIS A 25 -7.88 -12.24 0.51
N SER A 26 -7.80 -10.93 0.26
CA SER A 26 -8.61 -10.25 -0.75
C SER A 26 -8.00 -10.32 -2.15
N LYS A 27 -6.82 -10.93 -2.32
CA LYS A 27 -6.05 -10.98 -3.57
C LYS A 27 -5.73 -9.61 -4.17
N ALA A 28 -5.69 -8.55 -3.36
CA ALA A 28 -5.54 -7.16 -3.81
C ALA A 28 -4.07 -6.71 -4.00
N ASN A 29 -3.20 -7.65 -4.39
CA ASN A 29 -1.75 -7.41 -4.48
C ASN A 29 -1.42 -6.47 -5.65
N GLN A 30 -2.15 -6.57 -6.75
CA GLN A 30 -1.92 -5.74 -7.94
C GLN A 30 -2.35 -4.30 -7.68
N GLU A 31 -3.51 -4.11 -7.05
CA GLU A 31 -4.03 -2.78 -6.70
C GLU A 31 -3.10 -2.07 -5.71
N LEU A 32 -2.55 -2.82 -4.75
CA LEU A 32 -1.52 -2.31 -3.85
C LEU A 32 -0.24 -1.90 -4.62
N PHE A 33 0.21 -2.73 -5.55
CA PHE A 33 1.36 -2.46 -6.41
C PHE A 33 1.19 -1.19 -7.24
N ASP A 34 0.05 -1.06 -7.91
CA ASP A 34 -0.27 0.07 -8.76
C ASP A 34 -0.35 1.37 -7.93
N LEU A 35 -1.00 1.32 -6.77
CA LEU A 35 -1.10 2.47 -5.87
C LEU A 35 0.28 2.91 -5.35
N ALA A 36 1.07 1.97 -4.84
CA ALA A 36 2.38 2.26 -4.28
C ALA A 36 3.34 2.83 -5.34
N THR A 37 3.35 2.25 -6.55
CA THR A 37 4.22 2.68 -7.64
C THR A 37 3.79 4.02 -8.21
N LYS A 38 2.48 4.21 -8.44
CA LYS A 38 1.92 5.45 -9.00
C LYS A 38 2.24 6.68 -8.16
N PHE A 39 2.22 6.53 -6.84
CA PHE A 39 2.47 7.62 -5.90
C PHE A 39 3.86 7.55 -5.25
N ASN A 40 4.71 6.61 -5.69
CA ASN A 40 6.03 6.33 -5.15
C ASN A 40 6.05 6.23 -3.61
N ILE A 41 5.06 5.51 -3.05
CA ILE A 41 4.86 5.40 -1.61
C ILE A 41 5.57 4.14 -1.09
N PRO A 42 6.47 4.26 -0.10
CA PRO A 42 7.07 3.11 0.55
C PRO A 42 6.03 2.21 1.20
N VAL A 43 6.17 0.89 0.99
CA VAL A 43 5.29 -0.13 1.55
C VAL A 43 6.00 -0.90 2.65
N VAL A 44 5.34 -1.06 3.79
CA VAL A 44 5.76 -1.89 4.90
C VAL A 44 4.66 -2.91 5.17
N THR A 45 4.99 -4.19 5.12
CA THR A 45 4.04 -5.27 5.39
C THR A 45 4.16 -5.76 6.83
N THR A 46 3.04 -6.12 7.46
CA THR A 46 3.08 -6.90 8.70
C THR A 46 3.62 -8.30 8.44
N LEU A 47 3.88 -9.06 9.51
CA LEU A 47 4.23 -10.47 9.43
C LEU A 47 3.22 -11.28 8.59
N MET A 48 1.93 -11.00 8.79
CA MET A 48 0.81 -11.65 8.10
C MET A 48 0.64 -11.19 6.65
N GLY A 49 1.18 -10.02 6.29
CA GLY A 49 1.18 -9.48 4.92
C GLY A 49 2.48 -9.76 4.16
N ARG A 50 3.42 -10.54 4.71
CA ARG A 50 4.67 -10.85 4.01
C ARG A 50 4.38 -11.57 2.69
N GLY A 51 5.07 -11.15 1.64
CA GLY A 51 4.86 -11.65 0.28
C GLY A 51 3.73 -10.97 -0.49
N ALA A 52 2.96 -10.08 0.14
CA ALA A 52 1.90 -9.31 -0.53
C ALA A 52 2.42 -8.23 -1.48
N PHE A 53 3.71 -7.89 -1.40
CA PHE A 53 4.32 -6.83 -2.18
C PHE A 53 5.74 -7.24 -2.57
N PRO A 54 6.18 -6.98 -3.81
CA PRO A 54 7.54 -7.31 -4.23
C PRO A 54 8.55 -6.53 -3.38
N ARG A 55 9.60 -7.21 -2.91
CA ARG A 55 10.67 -6.58 -2.15
C ARG A 55 11.64 -5.97 -3.16
N TRP A 56 11.84 -4.66 -3.09
CA TRP A 56 12.72 -3.94 -4.01
C TRP A 56 14.14 -4.43 -3.71
N SER A 57 14.77 -5.13 -4.66
CA SER A 57 16.18 -5.54 -4.56
C SER A 57 17.10 -4.36 -4.81
#